data_AF-A0A0G2I9G5-F1
#
_entry.id   AF-A0A0G2I9G5-F1
#
_cell.length_a   1.000
_cell.length_b   1.000
_cell.length_c   1.000
_cell.angle_alpha   90.00
_cell.angle_beta   90.00
_cell.angle_gamma   90.00
#
_symmetry.space_group_name_H-M   'P 1'
#
loop_
_entity.id
_entity.type
_entity.pdbx_description
1 polymer ?
#
loop_
_entity_poly.entity_id
_entity_poly.type
_entity_poly.pdbx_seq_one_letter_code
_entity_poly.pdbx_strand_id
1 'polypeptide(L)' 'MNREKKQLGADDFEKAVKMLDREIGKNELLIAFAPITLLSAGGFLAVNYLKNRESTMDLDYFLEPQWAHDDDIRMML' A
#
# COMPACT_ATOMS: atom_id res chain seq x y z
N MET A 1 14.59 2.30 25.26
CA MET A 1 13.12 2.37 25.29
C MET A 1 12.56 1.58 24.13
N ASN A 2 11.98 0.42 24.39
CA ASN A 2 11.26 -0.35 23.38
C ASN A 2 9.93 0.38 23.15
N ARG A 3 9.74 1.07 22.02
CA ARG A 3 8.41 1.59 21.68
C ARG A 3 7.56 0.36 21.37
N GLU A 4 6.61 0.03 22.23
CA GLU A 4 5.60 -0.97 21.88
C GLU A 4 4.99 -0.55 20.54
N LYS A 5 5.16 -1.38 19.51
CA LYS A 5 4.62 -1.09 18.20
C LYS A 5 3.09 -1.11 18.33
N LYS A 6 2.47 0.02 17.99
CA LYS A 6 1.01 0.16 17.99
C LYS A 6 0.41 -0.92 17.10
N GLN A 7 -0.55 -1.66 17.63
CA GLN A 7 -1.37 -2.58 16.88
C GLN A 7 -2.46 -1.79 16.13
N LEU A 8 -2.70 -2.14 14.87
CA LEU A 8 -3.64 -1.49 13.96
C LEU A 8 -4.68 -2.52 13.51
N GLY A 9 -5.96 -2.15 13.65
CA GLY A 9 -7.09 -2.94 13.18
C GLY A 9 -7.54 -2.55 11.77
N ALA A 10 -8.58 -3.23 11.26
CA ALA A 10 -9.09 -2.98 9.92
C ALA A 10 -9.53 -1.52 9.70
N ASP A 11 -10.20 -0.90 10.69
CA ASP A 11 -10.67 0.49 10.63
C ASP A 11 -9.52 1.50 10.65
N ASP A 12 -8.44 1.19 11.37
CA ASP A 12 -7.22 2.02 11.35
C ASP A 12 -6.61 2.00 9.95
N PHE A 13 -6.54 0.81 9.33
CA PHE A 13 -6.02 0.65 7.98
C PHE A 13 -6.89 1.29 6.91
N GLU A 14 -8.22 1.25 7.04
CA GLU A 14 -9.11 1.94 6.10
C GLU A 14 -8.82 3.46 6.08
N LYS A 15 -8.65 4.06 7.26
CA LYS A 15 -8.29 5.48 7.38
C LYS A 15 -6.88 5.73 6.85
N ALA A 16 -5.92 4.87 7.20
CA ALA A 16 -4.53 5.02 6.79
C ALA A 16 -4.35 4.93 5.27
N VAL A 17 -5.02 3.99 4.58
CA VAL A 17 -4.92 3.85 3.13
C VAL A 17 -5.52 5.06 2.40
N LYS A 18 -6.65 5.61 2.88
CA LYS A 18 -7.21 6.86 2.34
C LYS A 18 -6.30 8.07 2.56
N MET A 19 -5.58 8.12 3.69
CA MET A 19 -4.59 9.15 3.94
C MET A 19 -3.37 8.98 3.03
N LEU A 20 -2.88 7.75 2.86
CA LEU A 20 -1.77 7.43 1.98
C LEU A 20 -2.06 7.84 0.53
N ASP A 21 -3.24 7.50 0.01
CA ASP A 21 -3.71 7.91 -1.32
C ASP A 21 -3.66 9.45 -1.51
N ARG A 22 -4.18 10.21 -0.54
CA ARG A 22 -4.14 11.68 -0.57
C ARG A 22 -2.73 12.24 -0.56
N GLU A 23 -1.82 11.67 0.22
CA GLU A 23 -0.43 12.14 0.27
C GLU A 23 0.35 11.75 -0.99
N ILE A 24 0.12 10.55 -1.54
CA ILE A 24 0.69 10.13 -2.85
C ILE A 24 0.23 11.09 -3.94
N GLY A 25 -1.05 11.47 -3.95
CA GLY A 25 -1.60 12.40 -4.94
C GLY A 25 -1.02 13.81 -4.92
N LYS A 26 -0.31 14.20 -3.85
CA LYS A 26 0.42 15.48 -3.77
C LYS A 26 1.81 15.41 -4.38
N ASN A 27 2.34 14.22 -4.67
CA ASN A 27 3.66 14.03 -5.23
C ASN A 27 3.57 14.04 -6.76
N GLU A 28 4.14 15.07 -7.41
CA GLU A 28 4.08 15.24 -8.86
C GLU A 28 4.70 14.10 -9.66
N LEU A 29 5.69 13.39 -9.09
CA LEU A 29 6.30 12.24 -9.75
C LEU A 29 5.40 11.01 -9.67
N LEU A 30 4.77 10.77 -8.51
CA LEU A 30 3.91 9.61 -8.33
C LEU A 30 2.56 9.77 -9.04
N ILE A 31 1.96 10.97 -9.03
CA ILE A 31 0.67 11.22 -9.68
C ILE A 31 0.73 10.99 -11.20
N ALA A 32 1.90 11.16 -11.83
CA ALA A 32 2.10 10.87 -13.26
C ALA A 32 1.83 9.39 -13.61
N PHE A 33 1.86 8.50 -12.61
CA PHE A 33 1.60 7.07 -12.76
C PHE A 33 0.25 6.64 -12.19
N ALA A 34 -0.66 7.59 -11.90
CA ALA A 34 -2.00 7.26 -11.43
C ALA A 34 -2.88 6.65 -12.56
N PRO A 35 -3.73 5.66 -12.25
CA PRO A 35 -3.92 5.04 -10.94
C PRO A 35 -2.77 4.08 -10.57
N ILE A 36 -2.27 4.18 -9.34
CA ILE A 36 -1.19 3.31 -8.85
C ILE A 36 -1.79 2.08 -8.15
N THR A 37 -1.40 0.89 -8.57
CA THR A 37 -1.78 -0.34 -7.87
C THR A 37 -0.83 -0.58 -6.69
N LEU A 38 -1.39 -0.70 -5.48
CA LEU A 38 -0.65 -1.07 -4.28
C LEU A 38 -0.89 -2.55 -3.97
N LEU A 39 0.18 -3.34 -3.99
CA LEU A 39 0.15 -4.76 -3.66
C LEU A 39 0.66 -4.99 -2.24
N SER A 40 -0.14 -5.63 -1.40
CA SER A 40 0.22 -5.94 -0.01
C SER A 40 -0.15 -7.38 0.34
N ALA A 41 0.58 -7.93 1.31
CA ALA A 41 0.40 -9.28 1.82
C ALA A 41 0.52 -9.28 3.36
N GLY A 42 0.60 -10.47 3.95
CA GLY A 42 0.92 -10.61 5.38
C GLY A 42 -0.17 -10.07 6.31
N GLY A 43 0.24 -9.30 7.31
CA GLY A 43 -0.63 -8.85 8.40
C GLY A 43 -1.83 -8.03 7.93
N PHE A 44 -1.63 -7.11 6.99
CA PHE A 44 -2.70 -6.31 6.42
C PHE A 44 -3.76 -7.19 5.73
N LEU A 45 -3.33 -8.17 4.91
CA LEU A 45 -4.25 -9.11 4.25
C LEU A 45 -5.06 -9.92 5.29
N ALA A 46 -4.38 -10.42 6.33
CA ALA A 46 -5.00 -11.20 7.40
C ALA A 46 -6.08 -10.41 8.17
N VAL A 47 -5.81 -9.14 8.49
CA VAL A 47 -6.71 -8.26 9.24
C VAL A 47 -7.84 -7.67 8.38
N ASN A 48 -7.52 -7.18 7.18
CA ASN A 48 -8.47 -6.42 6.38
C ASN A 48 -9.37 -7.28 5.50
N TYR A 49 -8.92 -8.45 5.05
CA TYR A 49 -9.67 -9.27 4.09
C TYR A 49 -10.02 -10.66 4.64
N LEU A 50 -9.06 -11.36 5.25
CA LEU A 50 -9.33 -12.72 5.76
C LEU A 50 -10.05 -12.73 7.12
N LYS A 51 -9.95 -11.62 7.87
CA LYS A 51 -10.57 -11.45 9.19
C LYS A 51 -10.17 -12.54 10.19
N ASN A 52 -8.99 -13.14 10.03
CA ASN A 52 -8.49 -14.20 10.90
C ASN A 52 -7.49 -13.69 11.96
N ARG A 53 -7.25 -12.38 12.01
CA ARG A 53 -6.51 -11.66 13.06
C ARG A 53 -7.21 -10.33 13.35
N GLU A 54 -7.16 -9.89 14.60
CA GLU A 54 -7.75 -8.60 15.00
C GLU A 54 -6.87 -7.41 14.63
N SER A 55 -5.54 -7.58 14.65
CA SER A 55 -4.59 -6.49 14.39
C SER A 55 -3.25 -6.96 13.81
N THR A 56 -2.51 -6.00 13.23
CA THR A 56 -1.10 -6.12 12.85
C THR A 56 -0.37 -4.80 13.12
N MET A 57 0.95 -4.75 12.99
CA MET A 57 1.76 -3.57 13.36
C MET A 57 2.01 -2.60 12.21
N ASP A 58 2.03 -3.09 10.97
CA ASP A 58 2.50 -2.37 9.80
C ASP A 58 1.71 -2.76 8.53
N LEU A 59 1.90 -1.95 7.50
CA LEU A 59 1.47 -2.19 6.12
C LEU A 59 2.73 -2.16 5.25
N ASP A 60 3.19 -3.33 4.83
CA ASP A 60 4.22 -3.47 3.80
C ASP A 60 3.56 -3.58 2.44
N TYR A 61 4.08 -2.84 1.46
CA TYR A 61 3.52 -2.82 0.12
C TYR A 61 4.55 -2.59 -0.97
N PHE A 62 4.22 -3.05 -2.16
CA PHE A 62 4.87 -2.68 -3.41
C PHE A 62 3.94 -1.77 -4.21
N LEU A 63 4.51 -0.77 -4.86
CA LEU A 63 3.83 -0.03 -5.92
C LEU A 63 4.09 -0.77 -7.22
N GLU A 64 3.03 -1.26 -7.86
CA GLU A 64 3.13 -1.84 -9.19
C GLU A 64 3.09 -0.69 -10.22
N PRO A 65 4.17 -0.46 -10.98
CA PRO A 65 4.14 0.51 -12.06
C PRO A 65 3.28 -0.02 -13.21
N GLN A 66 2.27 0.74 -13.65
CA GLN A 66 1.42 0.32 -14.77
C GLN A 66 2.18 0.15 -16.10
N TRP A 67 3.30 0.84 -16.26
CA TRP A 67 4.20 0.69 -17.41
C TRP A 67 4.96 -0.65 -17.44
N ALA A 68 4.89 -1.47 -16.39
CA ALA A 68 5.42 -2.84 -16.44
C ALA A 68 4.74 -3.70 -17.54
N HIS A 69 3.57 -3.27 -18.02
CA HIS A 69 2.83 -3.90 -19.11
C HIS A 69 2.91 -3.12 -20.43
N ASP A 70 3.68 -2.04 -20.48
CA ASP A 70 3.92 -1.28 -21.69
C ASP A 70 5.08 -1.92 -22.48
N ASP A 71 4.75 -2.44 -23.66
CA ASP A 71 5.72 -3.13 -24.52
C ASP A 71 6.85 -2.19 -24.98
N ASP A 72 6.57 -0.90 -25.15
CA ASP A 72 7.58 0.08 -25.59
C ASP A 72 8.65 0.31 -24.50
N ILE A 73 8.26 0.22 -23.24
CA ILE A 73 9.18 0.35 -22.09
C ILE A 73 9.94 -0.97 -21.84
N ARG A 74 9.30 -2.12 -22.06
CA ARG A 74 9.97 -3.43 -21.98
C ARG A 74 11.08 -3.61 -23.01
N MET A 75 10.99 -2.98 -24.18
CA MET A 75 12.03 -3.07 -25.21
C MET A 75 13.26 -2.18 -24.95
N MET A 76 13.21 -1.29 -23.95
CA MET A 76 14.31 -0.38 -23.61
C MET A 76 15.15 -0.79 -22.38
N LEU A 77 14.78 -1.90 -21.72
CA LEU A 77 15.52 -2.51 -20.60
C LEU A 77 16.16 -3.83 -21.03
#